data_AF-A0A2W4P035-F1
#
_entry.id   AF-A0A2W4P035-F1
#
_cell.length_a   1.000
_cell.length_b   1.000
_cell.length_c   1.000
_cell.angle_alpha   90.00
_cell.angle_beta   90.00
_cell.angle_gamma   90.00
#
_symmetry.space_group_name_H-M   'P 1'
#
loop_
_entity.id
_entity.type
_entity.pdbx_description
1 polymer ?
#
loop_
_entity_poly.entity_id
_entity_poly.type
_entity_poly.pdbx_seq_one_letter_code
_entity_poly.pdbx_strand_id
1 'polypeptide(L)'
;MRRIQFDIDENDDTTGVKAISIVDDPAIDSNFVTLSKEATLVELAGPYKQILAGLALIPDKDIPRRTPNGEPYVAYFTKEGIERIRNKFHKELMTNRVNVDHKQDKFINAYMVESFIVDSDHRIEDLKAKGIKDAVKGAWFVAYKIEDKEVFAKALAGELKGFSVEIFIKNLFEKPKEEDSIKSTLDSLNSKLDEILKSAKADETSPAKLNKDKLKKRLSLINHELNLI
;
A
#
# COMPACT_ATOMS: atom_id res chain seq x y z
N MET A 1 2.64 12.56 -16.23
CA MET A 1 1.78 11.54 -15.60
C MET A 1 2.12 11.50 -14.12
N ARG A 2 1.13 11.51 -13.22
CA ARG A 2 1.37 11.53 -11.75
C ARG A 2 2.02 10.21 -11.34
N ARG A 3 3.17 10.25 -10.64
CA ARG A 3 3.87 9.08 -10.11
C ARG A 3 3.81 9.12 -8.57
N ILE A 4 3.45 8.00 -7.95
CA ILE A 4 3.11 7.93 -6.53
C ILE A 4 3.84 6.75 -5.90
N GLN A 5 4.56 7.00 -4.81
CA GLN A 5 5.14 5.96 -4.00
C GLN A 5 4.05 5.26 -3.19
N PHE A 6 4.02 3.94 -3.27
CA PHE A 6 3.23 3.10 -2.39
C PHE A 6 4.10 2.58 -1.26
N ASP A 7 3.51 2.56 -0.07
CA ASP A 7 4.19 2.23 1.18
C ASP A 7 3.18 1.79 2.23
N ILE A 8 3.67 1.24 3.32
CA ILE A 8 2.87 0.83 4.48
C ILE A 8 3.40 1.49 5.76
N ASP A 9 2.58 1.49 6.80
CA ASP A 9 3.02 1.78 8.16
C ASP A 9 3.12 0.45 8.93
N GLU A 10 4.33 0.12 9.40
CA GLU A 10 4.59 -1.13 10.11
C GLU A 10 3.78 -1.28 11.41
N ASN A 11 3.36 -0.16 12.00
CA ASN A 11 2.64 -0.09 13.27
C ASN A 11 1.13 0.09 13.09
N ASP A 12 0.66 0.26 11.85
CA ASP A 12 -0.76 0.38 11.53
C ASP A 12 -1.29 -0.94 11.00
N ASP A 13 -2.20 -1.57 11.76
CA ASP A 13 -2.86 -2.84 11.38
C ASP A 13 -3.86 -2.67 10.22
N THR A 14 -4.16 -1.44 9.81
CA THR A 14 -5.00 -1.16 8.63
C THR A 14 -4.22 -1.18 7.31
N THR A 15 -2.89 -1.24 7.38
CA THR A 15 -2.00 -1.40 6.21
C THR A 15 -1.28 -2.74 6.27
N GLY A 16 -0.77 -3.24 5.14
CA GLY A 16 -0.04 -4.51 5.10
C GLY A 16 -0.46 -5.43 3.96
N VAL A 17 0.04 -6.66 3.97
CA VAL A 17 -0.19 -7.65 2.89
C VAL A 17 -1.20 -8.69 3.35
N LYS A 18 -2.28 -8.88 2.59
CA LYS A 18 -3.30 -9.89 2.91
C LYS A 18 -3.02 -11.27 2.35
N ALA A 19 -2.43 -11.32 1.16
CA ALA A 19 -2.13 -12.56 0.47
C ALA A 19 -1.08 -12.35 -0.61
N ILE A 20 -0.46 -13.44 -1.04
CA ILE A 20 0.26 -13.52 -2.31
C ILE A 20 -0.58 -14.40 -3.25
N SER A 21 -1.02 -13.84 -4.36
CA SER A 21 -1.79 -14.55 -5.39
C SER A 21 -0.86 -15.12 -6.46
N ILE A 22 -1.19 -16.28 -7.00
CA ILE A 22 -0.60 -16.80 -8.25
C ILE A 22 -1.56 -16.46 -9.39
N VAL A 23 -1.08 -15.83 -10.45
CA VAL A 23 -1.93 -15.20 -11.48
C VAL A 23 -1.39 -15.39 -12.90
N ASP A 24 -2.27 -15.25 -13.91
CA ASP A 24 -1.97 -15.38 -15.34
C ASP A 24 -1.46 -14.08 -15.99
N ASP A 25 -2.09 -12.96 -15.64
CA ASP A 25 -1.72 -11.59 -15.95
C ASP A 25 -1.69 -10.83 -14.62
N PRO A 26 -0.50 -10.62 -14.06
CA PRO A 26 -0.40 -9.88 -12.82
C PRO A 26 -0.94 -8.44 -13.00
N ALA A 27 -2.03 -8.11 -12.28
CA ALA A 27 -2.69 -6.81 -12.00
C ALA A 27 -4.13 -6.58 -12.54
N ILE A 28 -5.07 -6.30 -11.63
CA ILE A 28 -6.39 -5.66 -11.90
C ILE A 28 -6.91 -4.79 -10.73
N ASP A 29 -7.71 -3.76 -11.03
CA ASP A 29 -8.27 -2.72 -10.13
C ASP A 29 -9.11 -3.28 -8.96
N SER A 30 -8.72 -2.93 -7.72
CA SER A 30 -9.49 -3.19 -6.49
C SER A 30 -9.21 -2.09 -5.46
N ASN A 31 -10.02 -2.02 -4.40
CA ASN A 31 -9.72 -1.25 -3.18
C ASN A 31 -8.44 -1.72 -2.48
N PHE A 32 -7.84 -2.80 -2.98
CA PHE A 32 -6.51 -3.33 -2.67
C PHE A 32 -5.62 -3.17 -3.88
N VAL A 33 -4.36 -2.84 -3.63
CA VAL A 33 -3.39 -2.77 -4.71
C VAL A 33 -2.83 -4.16 -4.95
N THR A 34 -3.11 -4.73 -6.12
CA THR A 34 -2.68 -6.08 -6.53
C THR A 34 -1.46 -6.01 -7.45
N LEU A 35 -0.29 -6.40 -6.96
CA LEU A 35 0.99 -5.97 -7.53
C LEU A 35 1.80 -7.11 -8.11
N SER A 36 1.98 -7.07 -9.42
CA SER A 36 3.11 -7.51 -10.21
C SER A 36 2.67 -7.30 -11.66
N LYS A 37 3.58 -7.25 -12.63
CA LYS A 37 3.27 -7.40 -14.08
C LYS A 37 4.27 -8.33 -14.77
N GLU A 38 5.31 -8.71 -14.05
CA GLU A 38 6.50 -9.38 -14.55
C GLU A 38 7.09 -10.14 -13.37
N ALA A 39 6.74 -11.42 -13.27
CA ALA A 39 7.51 -12.37 -12.51
C ALA A 39 7.67 -13.58 -13.42
N THR A 40 8.90 -14.05 -13.61
CA THR A 40 9.10 -15.38 -14.19
C THR A 40 8.95 -16.38 -13.08
N LEU A 41 7.92 -17.20 -13.17
CA LEU A 41 7.74 -18.35 -12.32
C LEU A 41 8.62 -19.49 -12.82
N VAL A 42 9.52 -19.97 -11.96
CA VAL A 42 10.45 -21.06 -12.28
C VAL A 42 10.19 -22.23 -11.35
N GLU A 43 10.14 -23.43 -11.93
CA GLU A 43 10.23 -24.67 -11.16
C GLU A 43 11.69 -24.89 -10.74
N LEU A 44 11.94 -24.95 -9.43
CA LEU A 44 13.25 -25.36 -8.93
C LEU A 44 13.41 -26.88 -9.10
N ALA A 45 14.44 -27.29 -9.85
CA ALA A 45 14.77 -28.70 -10.03
C ALA A 45 15.34 -29.31 -8.73
N GLY A 46 14.88 -30.51 -8.34
CA GLY A 46 15.39 -31.21 -7.15
C GLY A 46 14.43 -32.24 -6.56
N PRO A 47 14.78 -32.88 -5.42
CA PRO A 47 13.94 -33.89 -4.76
C PRO A 47 12.62 -33.31 -4.21
N TYR A 48 12.56 -31.99 -4.01
CA TYR A 48 11.37 -31.25 -3.58
C TYR A 48 10.58 -30.76 -4.80
N LYS A 49 9.80 -31.67 -5.38
CA LYS A 49 8.91 -31.38 -6.53
C LYS A 49 7.90 -30.29 -6.15
N GLN A 50 7.41 -29.50 -7.10
CA GLN A 50 6.32 -28.50 -6.93
C GLN A 50 6.64 -27.20 -6.18
N ILE A 51 7.83 -26.63 -6.38
CA ILE A 51 8.15 -25.29 -5.88
C ILE A 51 8.02 -24.29 -7.02
N LEU A 52 7.30 -23.19 -6.77
CA LEU A 52 7.22 -22.04 -7.64
C LEU A 52 8.00 -20.89 -7.01
N ALA A 53 8.95 -20.32 -7.76
CA ALA A 53 9.83 -19.26 -7.31
C ALA A 53 9.79 -18.06 -8.25
N GLY A 54 9.90 -16.85 -7.70
CA GLY A 54 9.82 -15.60 -8.47
C GLY A 54 9.93 -14.35 -7.61
N LEU A 55 9.84 -13.18 -8.26
CA LEU A 55 9.81 -11.88 -7.56
C LEU A 55 8.37 -11.49 -7.26
N ALA A 56 8.10 -11.09 -6.01
CA ALA A 56 6.82 -10.56 -5.57
C ALA A 56 6.73 -9.04 -5.79
N LEU A 57 7.83 -8.31 -5.55
CA LEU A 57 7.92 -6.85 -5.79
C LEU A 57 9.29 -6.49 -6.36
N ILE A 58 9.32 -5.48 -7.24
CA ILE A 58 10.53 -4.93 -7.86
C ILE A 58 10.58 -3.43 -7.57
N PRO A 59 11.68 -2.89 -7.03
CA PRO A 59 11.80 -1.48 -6.71
C PRO A 59 11.76 -0.62 -7.98
N ASP A 60 11.19 0.57 -7.86
CA ASP A 60 11.07 1.60 -8.89
C ASP A 60 10.35 1.17 -10.19
N LYS A 61 9.81 -0.06 -10.23
CA LYS A 61 9.00 -0.54 -11.34
C LYS A 61 7.71 0.29 -11.40
N ASP A 62 7.44 0.85 -12.57
CA ASP A 62 6.22 1.62 -12.81
C ASP A 62 5.02 0.67 -12.95
N ILE A 63 3.97 0.96 -12.18
CA ILE A 63 2.75 0.17 -12.10
C ILE A 63 1.59 1.08 -12.50
N PRO A 64 1.13 1.01 -13.77
CA PRO A 64 0.02 1.82 -14.24
C PRO A 64 -1.26 1.51 -13.48
N ARG A 65 -1.96 2.55 -13.03
CA ARG A 65 -3.20 2.48 -12.25
C ARG A 65 -4.18 3.57 -12.66
N ARG A 66 -5.42 3.43 -12.21
CA ARG A 66 -6.44 4.47 -12.33
C ARG A 66 -6.98 4.85 -10.96
N THR A 67 -7.25 6.13 -10.76
CA THR A 67 -7.97 6.60 -9.57
C THR A 67 -9.43 6.10 -9.63
N PRO A 68 -10.20 6.19 -8.54
CA PRO A 68 -11.64 5.89 -8.58
C PRO A 68 -12.41 6.68 -9.64
N ASN A 69 -11.93 7.87 -10.01
CA ASN A 69 -12.52 8.71 -11.06
C ASN A 69 -11.99 8.38 -12.47
N GLY A 70 -11.18 7.33 -12.62
CA GLY A 70 -10.63 6.86 -13.89
C GLY A 70 -9.33 7.55 -14.35
N GLU A 71 -8.79 8.50 -13.60
CA GLU A 71 -7.58 9.23 -13.98
C GLU A 71 -6.33 8.34 -13.90
N PRO A 72 -5.50 8.29 -14.95
CA PRO A 72 -4.31 7.45 -14.95
C PRO A 72 -3.20 8.02 -14.05
N TYR A 73 -2.56 7.16 -13.28
CA TYR A 73 -1.34 7.46 -12.54
C TYR A 73 -0.41 6.24 -12.53
N VAL A 74 0.82 6.43 -12.06
CA VAL A 74 1.82 5.37 -11.90
C VAL A 74 2.11 5.20 -10.42
N ALA A 75 1.97 3.97 -9.93
CA ALA A 75 2.46 3.58 -8.62
C ALA A 75 3.87 2.97 -8.73
N TYR A 76 4.66 3.07 -7.66
CA TYR A 76 5.94 2.35 -7.54
C TYR A 76 6.29 2.12 -6.07
N PHE A 77 7.25 1.22 -5.81
CA PHE A 77 7.78 0.94 -4.48
C PHE A 77 9.26 1.27 -4.41
N THR A 78 9.72 1.80 -3.28
CA THR A 78 11.17 1.92 -3.02
C THR A 78 11.71 0.62 -2.44
N LYS A 79 13.04 0.46 -2.41
CA LYS A 79 13.70 -0.70 -1.81
C LYS A 79 13.35 -0.83 -0.33
N GLU A 80 13.35 0.30 0.37
CA GLU A 80 13.04 0.38 1.80
C GLU A 80 11.56 0.07 2.04
N GLY A 81 10.66 0.56 1.19
CA GLY A 81 9.23 0.22 1.27
C GLY A 81 9.00 -1.28 1.09
N ILE A 82 9.65 -1.91 0.12
CA ILE A 82 9.58 -3.37 -0.09
C ILE A 82 10.08 -4.13 1.15
N GLU A 83 11.18 -3.69 1.77
CA GLU A 83 11.70 -4.31 2.98
C GLU A 83 10.69 -4.21 4.15
N ARG A 84 10.08 -3.04 4.37
CA ARG A 84 9.00 -2.87 5.37
C ARG A 84 7.83 -3.80 5.11
N ILE A 85 7.36 -3.85 3.87
CA ILE A 85 6.25 -4.70 3.42
C ILE A 85 6.55 -6.17 3.72
N ARG A 86 7.73 -6.63 3.32
CA ARG A 86 8.20 -7.99 3.58
C ARG A 86 8.24 -8.26 5.08
N ASN A 87 8.81 -7.36 5.89
CA ASN A 87 8.97 -7.57 7.32
C ASN A 87 7.62 -7.65 8.03
N LYS A 88 6.68 -6.74 7.74
CA LYS A 88 5.32 -6.79 8.31
C LYS A 88 4.59 -8.08 7.90
N PHE A 89 4.66 -8.49 6.63
CA PHE A 89 4.07 -9.75 6.15
C PHE A 89 4.55 -10.98 6.92
N HIS A 90 5.84 -11.05 7.27
CA HIS A 90 6.38 -12.15 8.07
C HIS A 90 6.01 -12.01 9.56
N LYS A 91 6.06 -10.79 10.11
CA LYS A 91 5.67 -10.50 11.50
C LYS A 91 4.23 -10.90 11.78
N GLU A 92 3.33 -10.73 10.81
CA GLU A 92 1.91 -11.06 10.91
C GLU A 92 1.58 -12.52 10.55
N LEU A 93 2.61 -13.34 10.28
CA LEU A 93 2.44 -14.76 9.92
C LEU A 93 1.54 -14.98 8.70
N MET A 94 1.57 -14.05 7.75
CA MET A 94 0.72 -14.09 6.55
C MET A 94 1.33 -14.94 5.43
N THR A 95 2.48 -15.59 5.69
CA THR A 95 3.31 -16.33 4.73
C THR A 95 2.66 -17.59 4.14
N ASN A 96 1.53 -18.05 4.64
CA ASN A 96 0.76 -19.17 4.08
C ASN A 96 -0.53 -18.71 3.39
N ARG A 97 -0.82 -17.40 3.34
CA ARG A 97 -2.01 -16.86 2.68
C ARG A 97 -1.77 -16.73 1.18
N VAL A 98 -1.93 -17.86 0.49
CA VAL A 98 -1.76 -17.95 -0.96
C VAL A 98 -3.10 -18.24 -1.63
N ASN A 99 -3.44 -17.50 -2.67
CA ASN A 99 -4.64 -17.74 -3.47
C ASN A 99 -4.30 -17.74 -4.97
N VAL A 100 -5.32 -17.90 -5.82
CA VAL A 100 -5.19 -17.85 -7.28
C VAL A 100 -6.18 -16.83 -7.82
N ASP A 101 -5.75 -15.99 -8.74
CA ASP A 101 -6.55 -14.90 -9.36
C ASP A 101 -7.25 -13.98 -8.37
N HIS A 102 -6.62 -13.67 -7.23
CA HIS A 102 -7.19 -12.78 -6.21
C HIS A 102 -8.53 -13.24 -5.61
N LYS A 103 -8.80 -14.55 -5.62
CA LYS A 103 -9.98 -15.15 -4.97
C LYS A 103 -9.77 -15.17 -3.45
N GLN A 104 -10.09 -14.04 -2.80
CA GLN A 104 -9.79 -13.79 -1.38
C GLN A 104 -10.47 -14.76 -0.41
N ASP A 105 -11.52 -15.44 -0.84
CA ASP A 105 -12.27 -16.47 -0.11
C ASP A 105 -11.71 -17.88 -0.31
N LYS A 106 -10.73 -18.07 -1.21
CA LYS A 106 -10.20 -19.37 -1.61
C LYS A 106 -8.67 -19.39 -1.56
N PHE A 107 -8.14 -19.65 -0.37
CA PHE A 107 -6.73 -19.98 -0.21
C PHE A 107 -6.45 -21.38 -0.70
N ILE A 108 -5.29 -21.56 -1.35
CA ILE A 108 -4.80 -22.85 -1.80
C ILE A 108 -3.89 -23.45 -0.74
N ASN A 109 -3.71 -24.76 -0.78
CA ASN A 109 -2.72 -25.40 0.07
C ASN A 109 -1.32 -25.17 -0.50
N ALA A 110 -0.62 -24.20 0.07
CA ALA A 110 0.76 -23.85 -0.26
C ALA A 110 1.45 -23.26 0.97
N TYR A 111 2.77 -23.40 1.03
CA TYR A 111 3.57 -22.80 2.09
C TYR A 111 4.87 -22.24 1.56
N MET A 112 5.30 -21.13 2.18
CA MET A 112 6.55 -20.46 1.82
C MET A 112 7.74 -21.35 2.21
N VAL A 113 8.64 -21.57 1.26
CA VAL A 113 9.92 -22.27 1.48
C VAL A 113 11.08 -21.31 1.60
N GLU A 114 11.02 -20.17 0.91
CA GLU A 114 12.08 -19.17 0.93
C GLU A 114 11.52 -17.77 0.64
N SER A 115 12.11 -16.76 1.29
CA SER A 115 11.78 -15.35 1.08
C SER A 115 12.93 -14.47 1.52
N PHE A 116 13.37 -13.58 0.64
CA PHE A 116 14.46 -12.65 0.93
C PHE A 116 14.40 -11.39 0.06
N ILE A 117 15.10 -10.35 0.52
CA ILE A 117 15.42 -9.18 -0.30
C ILE A 117 16.71 -9.48 -1.07
N VAL A 118 16.70 -9.21 -2.37
CA VAL A 118 17.90 -9.32 -3.20
C VAL A 118 18.88 -8.21 -2.78
N ASP A 119 19.98 -8.56 -2.13
CA ASP A 119 20.87 -7.62 -1.44
C ASP A 119 22.28 -7.51 -2.05
N SER A 120 22.62 -8.42 -2.96
CA SER A 120 23.97 -8.60 -3.51
C SER A 120 23.94 -8.98 -4.99
N ASP A 121 25.02 -8.66 -5.69
CA ASP A 121 25.16 -9.00 -7.11
C ASP A 121 25.19 -10.50 -7.34
N HIS A 122 25.78 -11.26 -6.40
CA HIS A 122 25.74 -12.73 -6.42
C HIS A 122 24.30 -13.27 -6.42
N ARG A 123 23.39 -12.73 -5.57
CA ARG A 123 21.97 -13.13 -5.60
C ARG A 123 21.29 -12.75 -6.91
N ILE A 124 21.62 -11.60 -7.48
CA ILE A 124 21.08 -11.17 -8.79
C ILE A 124 21.49 -12.18 -9.87
N GLU A 125 22.77 -12.53 -9.93
CA GLU A 125 23.32 -13.48 -10.91
C GLU A 125 22.72 -14.88 -10.75
N ASP A 126 22.62 -15.39 -9.52
CA ASP A 126 22.00 -16.70 -9.22
C ASP A 126 20.53 -16.76 -9.66
N LEU A 127 19.73 -15.73 -9.33
CA LEU A 127 18.32 -15.66 -9.75
C LEU A 127 18.17 -15.57 -11.28
N LYS A 128 19.02 -14.78 -11.95
CA LYS A 128 19.03 -14.69 -13.42
C LYS A 128 19.41 -16.00 -14.08
N ALA A 129 20.41 -16.71 -13.55
CA ALA A 129 20.81 -18.03 -14.04
C ALA A 129 19.68 -19.06 -13.89
N LYS A 130 18.82 -18.91 -12.88
CA LYS A 130 17.61 -19.72 -12.68
C LYS A 130 16.43 -19.27 -13.55
N GLY A 131 16.54 -18.20 -14.33
CA GLY A 131 15.49 -17.74 -15.26
C GLY A 131 14.69 -16.52 -14.78
N ILE A 132 14.97 -15.98 -13.59
CA ILE A 132 14.34 -14.77 -13.05
C ILE A 132 15.14 -13.56 -13.55
N LYS A 133 14.88 -13.18 -14.81
CA LYS A 133 15.67 -12.19 -15.54
C LYS A 133 15.60 -10.78 -14.95
N ASP A 134 14.50 -10.46 -14.28
CA ASP A 134 14.22 -9.13 -13.71
C ASP A 134 14.81 -8.95 -12.30
N ALA A 135 15.64 -9.88 -11.82
CA ALA A 135 16.30 -9.77 -10.54
C ALA A 135 17.17 -8.51 -10.45
N VAL A 136 16.90 -7.69 -9.43
CA VAL A 136 17.60 -6.44 -9.12
C VAL A 136 17.69 -6.25 -7.61
N LYS A 137 18.68 -5.47 -7.16
CA LYS A 137 18.87 -5.17 -5.74
C LYS A 137 17.65 -4.45 -5.15
N GLY A 138 17.13 -4.93 -4.03
CA GLY A 138 15.94 -4.45 -3.35
C GLY A 138 14.64 -5.12 -3.79
N ALA A 139 14.67 -6.00 -4.80
CA ALA A 139 13.50 -6.82 -5.14
C ALA A 139 13.21 -7.85 -4.03
N TRP A 140 11.94 -8.18 -3.87
CA TRP A 140 11.49 -9.21 -2.93
C TRP A 140 11.28 -10.52 -3.69
N PHE A 141 12.13 -11.51 -3.39
CA PHE A 141 12.00 -12.87 -3.86
C PHE A 141 11.14 -13.70 -2.92
N VAL A 142 10.29 -14.56 -3.48
CA VAL A 142 9.52 -15.57 -2.77
C VAL A 142 9.57 -16.90 -3.50
N ALA A 143 9.57 -17.99 -2.74
CA ALA A 143 9.37 -19.33 -3.25
C ALA A 143 8.35 -20.05 -2.37
N TYR A 144 7.42 -20.73 -3.04
CA TYR A 144 6.30 -21.45 -2.43
C TYR A 144 6.29 -22.89 -2.90
N LYS A 145 6.17 -23.81 -1.94
CA LYS A 145 5.77 -25.18 -2.22
C LYS A 145 4.26 -25.21 -2.41
N ILE A 146 3.82 -25.65 -3.58
CA ILE A 146 2.40 -25.76 -3.94
C ILE A 146 1.97 -27.22 -3.75
N GLU A 147 1.09 -27.45 -2.77
CA GLU A 147 0.50 -28.78 -2.54
C GLU A 147 -0.75 -29.00 -3.38
N ASP A 148 -1.40 -27.91 -3.83
CA ASP A 148 -2.48 -27.94 -4.81
C ASP A 148 -1.96 -28.38 -6.19
N LYS A 149 -2.27 -29.63 -6.56
CA LYS A 149 -1.81 -30.25 -7.81
C LYS A 149 -2.37 -29.58 -9.06
N GLU A 150 -3.61 -29.09 -9.00
CA GLU A 150 -4.24 -28.45 -10.16
C GLU A 150 -3.60 -27.10 -10.43
N VAL A 151 -3.39 -26.30 -9.38
CA VAL A 151 -2.71 -25.01 -9.48
C VAL A 151 -1.28 -25.18 -9.97
N PHE A 152 -0.56 -26.17 -9.43
CA PHE A 152 0.79 -26.45 -9.89
C PHE A 152 0.83 -26.87 -11.37
N ALA A 153 -0.10 -27.72 -11.82
CA ALA A 153 -0.19 -28.13 -13.22
C ALA A 153 -0.48 -26.95 -14.16
N LYS A 154 -1.38 -26.03 -13.76
CA LYS A 154 -1.65 -24.80 -14.51
C LYS A 154 -0.43 -23.89 -14.61
N ALA A 155 0.35 -23.79 -13.53
CA ALA A 155 1.59 -23.03 -13.55
C ALA A 155 2.63 -23.65 -14.51
N LEU A 156 2.77 -24.99 -14.53
CA LEU A 156 3.62 -25.69 -15.49
C LEU A 156 3.15 -25.55 -16.95
N ALA A 157 1.84 -25.47 -17.17
CA ALA A 157 1.26 -25.21 -18.48
C ALA A 157 1.46 -23.74 -18.94
N GLY A 158 2.00 -22.87 -18.08
CA GLY A 158 2.18 -21.44 -18.37
C GLY A 158 0.89 -20.62 -18.28
N GLU A 159 -0.19 -21.20 -17.74
CA GLU A 159 -1.44 -20.49 -17.47
C GLU A 159 -1.26 -19.52 -16.30
N LEU A 160 -0.51 -19.92 -15.26
CA LEU A 160 -0.15 -19.05 -14.14
C LEU A 160 1.32 -18.67 -14.26
N LYS A 161 1.60 -17.37 -14.34
CA LYS A 161 2.90 -16.85 -14.79
C LYS A 161 3.69 -16.18 -13.68
N GLY A 162 3.03 -15.68 -12.64
CA GLY A 162 3.72 -14.91 -11.61
C GLY A 162 2.99 -14.78 -10.28
N PHE A 163 3.68 -14.19 -9.32
CA PHE A 163 3.12 -13.79 -8.04
C PHE A 163 2.55 -12.37 -8.11
N SER A 164 1.48 -12.10 -7.38
CA SER A 164 0.90 -10.77 -7.21
C SER A 164 0.64 -10.50 -5.72
N VAL A 165 1.17 -9.41 -5.18
CA VAL A 165 1.02 -9.04 -3.76
C VAL A 165 -0.30 -8.27 -3.58
N GLU A 166 -1.18 -8.76 -2.70
CA GLU A 166 -2.39 -8.05 -2.31
C GLU A 166 -2.11 -7.14 -1.11
N ILE A 167 -1.82 -5.86 -1.38
CA ILE A 167 -1.43 -4.90 -0.36
C ILE A 167 -2.53 -3.87 -0.07
N PHE A 168 -2.64 -3.54 1.22
CA PHE A 168 -3.47 -2.49 1.79
C PHE A 168 -2.54 -1.35 2.12
N ILE A 169 -2.76 -0.22 1.47
CA ILE A 169 -2.04 1.02 1.75
C ILE A 169 -3.06 2.05 2.19
N LYS A 170 -2.61 2.99 3.03
CA LYS A 170 -3.46 4.10 3.45
C LYS A 170 -3.96 4.86 2.21
N ASN A 171 -5.26 5.14 2.15
CA ASN A 171 -5.91 5.65 0.96
C ASN A 171 -5.27 6.97 0.48
N LEU A 172 -4.50 6.89 -0.61
CA LEU A 172 -3.83 8.04 -1.25
C LEU A 172 -4.81 9.00 -1.96
N PHE A 173 -6.05 8.56 -2.16
CA PHE A 173 -7.09 9.27 -2.92
C PHE A 173 -8.44 9.31 -2.20
N GLU A 174 -8.51 8.97 -0.92
CA GLU A 174 -9.71 9.28 -0.14
C GLU A 174 -9.92 10.80 -0.19
N LYS A 175 -11.12 11.23 -0.58
CA LYS A 175 -11.55 12.60 -0.27
C LYS A 175 -11.42 12.72 1.26
N PRO A 176 -10.89 13.84 1.79
CA PRO A 176 -10.90 14.04 3.23
C PRO A 176 -12.32 13.76 3.73
N LYS A 177 -12.45 12.93 4.77
CA LYS A 177 -13.74 12.68 5.41
C LYS A 177 -14.37 14.05 5.69
N GLU A 178 -15.68 14.20 5.52
CA GLU A 178 -16.36 15.49 5.70
C GLU A 178 -15.92 16.20 6.99
N GLU A 179 -15.68 15.43 8.06
CA GLU A 179 -15.11 15.87 9.34
C GLU A 179 -13.76 16.60 9.23
N ASP A 180 -12.80 16.08 8.46
CA ASP A 180 -11.48 16.71 8.26
C ASP A 180 -11.59 17.98 7.40
N SER A 181 -12.52 18.00 6.45
CA SER A 181 -12.80 19.17 5.62
C SER A 181 -13.48 20.30 6.41
N ILE A 182 -14.35 19.94 7.35
CA ILE A 182 -15.01 20.87 8.26
C ILE A 182 -13.98 21.42 9.26
N LYS A 183 -13.13 20.56 9.83
CA LYS A 183 -12.10 20.97 10.80
C LYS A 183 -11.07 21.92 10.19
N SER A 184 -10.56 21.61 9.00
CA SER A 184 -9.62 22.50 8.29
C SER A 184 -10.24 23.84 7.88
N THR A 185 -11.53 23.85 7.51
CA THR A 185 -12.28 25.08 7.23
C THR A 185 -12.47 25.91 8.50
N LEU A 186 -12.79 25.27 9.62
CA LEU A 186 -12.93 25.93 10.92
C LEU A 186 -11.61 26.51 11.43
N ASP A 187 -10.50 25.79 11.30
CA ASP A 187 -9.16 26.29 11.67
C ASP A 187 -8.77 27.52 10.83
N SER A 188 -9.13 27.51 9.55
CA SER A 188 -8.93 28.65 8.65
C SER A 188 -9.83 29.85 8.99
N LEU A 189 -11.02 29.62 9.53
CA LEU A 189 -11.92 30.69 9.98
C LEU A 189 -11.47 31.28 11.32
N ASN A 190 -11.02 30.43 12.25
CA ASN A 190 -10.51 30.84 13.55
C ASN A 190 -9.25 31.70 13.43
N SER A 191 -8.31 31.31 12.57
CA SER A 191 -7.10 32.11 12.30
C SER A 191 -7.44 33.49 11.72
N LYS A 192 -8.37 33.56 10.75
CA LYS A 192 -8.87 34.84 10.20
C LYS A 192 -9.57 35.70 11.25
N LEU A 193 -10.35 35.09 12.14
CA LEU A 193 -11.03 35.83 13.20
C LEU A 193 -10.04 36.39 14.23
N ASP A 194 -9.00 35.63 14.58
CA ASP A 194 -7.92 36.10 15.45
C ASP A 194 -7.14 37.27 14.83
N GLU A 195 -6.91 37.24 13.52
CA GLU A 195 -6.33 38.37 12.78
C GLU A 195 -7.23 39.61 12.84
N ILE A 196 -8.53 39.46 12.61
CA ILE A 196 -9.52 40.56 12.72
C ILE A 196 -9.58 41.11 14.15
N LEU A 197 -9.52 40.24 15.17
CA LEU A 197 -9.52 40.66 16.57
C LEU A 197 -8.22 41.36 16.98
N LYS A 198 -7.08 41.00 16.36
CA LYS A 198 -5.79 41.67 16.53
C LYS A 198 -5.77 43.03 15.83
N SER A 199 -6.28 43.13 14.60
CA SER A 199 -6.38 44.41 13.89
C SER A 199 -7.37 45.37 14.57
N ALA A 200 -8.46 44.85 15.13
CA ALA A 200 -9.42 45.62 15.94
C ALA A 200 -8.91 46.00 17.35
N LYS A 201 -7.71 45.57 17.77
CA LYS A 201 -7.03 46.10 18.97
C LYS A 201 -6.25 47.40 18.68
N ALA A 202 -6.04 47.75 17.41
CA ALA A 202 -5.24 48.91 17.04
C ALA A 202 -6.05 50.23 16.98
N ASP A 203 -7.37 50.20 17.21
CA ASP A 203 -8.25 51.36 17.04
C ASP A 203 -9.16 51.53 18.29
N GLU A 204 -8.59 52.05 19.39
CA GLU A 204 -9.27 52.19 20.70
C GLU A 204 -10.17 53.44 20.84
N THR A 205 -10.95 53.84 19.82
CA THR A 205 -11.80 55.06 19.94
C THR A 205 -13.27 54.93 19.55
N SER A 206 -13.83 53.73 19.34
CA SER A 206 -15.25 53.57 18.92
C SER A 206 -16.03 52.55 19.79
N PRO A 207 -17.38 52.57 19.87
CA PRO A 207 -18.23 51.82 20.84
C PRO A 207 -18.16 50.29 20.81
N ALA A 208 -17.15 49.70 20.16
CA ALA A 208 -16.94 48.29 19.89
C ALA A 208 -16.66 47.40 21.12
N LYS A 209 -16.52 47.96 22.34
CA LYS A 209 -16.28 47.18 23.57
C LYS A 209 -17.39 46.14 23.84
N LEU A 210 -18.66 46.49 23.58
CA LEU A 210 -19.79 45.59 23.86
C LEU A 210 -19.90 44.41 22.87
N ASN A 211 -19.27 44.52 21.70
CA ASN A 211 -19.32 43.48 20.67
C ASN A 211 -18.21 42.42 20.86
N LYS A 212 -17.07 42.83 21.41
CA LYS A 212 -15.88 41.98 21.56
C LYS A 212 -16.06 40.87 22.61
N ASP A 213 -16.65 41.20 23.76
CA ASP A 213 -16.87 40.21 24.82
C ASP A 213 -17.97 39.21 24.44
N LYS A 214 -18.99 39.67 23.71
CA LYS A 214 -20.01 38.79 23.11
C LYS A 214 -19.41 37.84 22.07
N LEU A 215 -18.52 38.33 21.21
CA LEU A 215 -17.84 37.49 20.22
C LEU A 215 -16.93 36.45 20.88
N LYS A 216 -16.10 36.85 21.85
CA LYS A 216 -15.24 35.92 22.59
C LYS A 216 -16.02 34.83 23.30
N LYS A 217 -17.15 35.20 23.93
CA LYS A 217 -18.03 34.24 24.61
C LYS A 217 -18.69 33.27 23.62
N ARG A 218 -19.10 33.74 22.44
CA ARG A 218 -19.60 32.86 21.37
C ARG A 218 -18.52 31.91 20.85
N LEU A 219 -17.29 32.39 20.71
CA LEU A 219 -16.16 31.55 20.26
C LEU A 219 -15.82 30.45 21.28
N SER A 220 -15.82 30.77 22.57
CA SER A 220 -15.58 29.77 23.61
C SER A 220 -16.69 28.71 23.67
N LEU A 221 -17.94 29.08 23.39
CA LEU A 221 -19.07 28.15 23.34
C LEU A 221 -18.95 27.19 22.16
N ILE A 222 -18.64 27.71 20.97
CA ILE A 222 -18.42 26.89 19.77
C ILE A 222 -17.25 25.91 19.99
N ASN A 223 -16.13 26.37 20.55
CA ASN A 223 -14.98 25.50 20.85
C ASN A 223 -15.30 24.44 21.93
N HIS A 224 -16.21 24.74 22.86
CA HIS A 224 -16.64 23.76 23.86
C HIS A 224 -17.54 22.69 23.27
N GLU A 225 -18.51 23.06 22.43
CA GLU A 225 -19.39 22.12 21.74
C GLU A 225 -18.63 21.20 20.76
N LEU A 226 -17.58 21.71 20.11
CA LEU A 226 -16.73 20.92 19.22
C LEU A 226 -15.82 19.91 19.94
N ASN A 227 -15.45 20.16 21.20
CA ASN A 227 -14.66 19.20 21.99
C ASN A 227 -15.52 18.07 22.61
N LEU A 228 -16.84 18.11 22.42
CA LEU A 228 -17.79 17.12 22.91
C LEU A 228 -18.29 16.17 21.81
N ILE A 229 -17.88 16.39 20.56
CA ILE A 229 -18.12 15.53 19.39
C ILE A 229 -16.84 14.75 19.11
#